data_AF-A0AAJ0H5H3-F1
#
_entry.id   AF-A0AAJ0H5H3-F1
#
_cell.length_a   1.000
_cell.length_b   1.000
_cell.length_c   1.000
_cell.angle_alpha   90.00
_cell.angle_beta   90.00
_cell.angle_gamma   90.00
#
_symmetry.space_group_name_H-M   'P 1'
#
loop_
_entity.id
_entity.type
_entity.pdbx_description
1 polymer ?
#
loop_
_entity_poly.entity_id
_entity_poly.type
_entity_poly.pdbx_seq_one_letter_code
_entity_poly.pdbx_strand_id
1 'polypeptide(L)'
;MDAIYQGANFTIVTADGNNADASLLGVVPVSREMMQHTVRTLDGCVLPNVLPDFGLTVNDSHWNKRGWTYQERVLSSRKVYFSSAQLLLECPHGVNREDDLLDCHDQGKGSASVNLPQLGLDMGDRYQIMQSGRLNLLIYEGIVHEYSMRDLTYEEDFLDAFQGRAAVLKRELFRNSPILDGVPVSMLDAGVIWRPSQGLQRRHRRTNTHEQKQWFPSWSDGMDGRYSL
;
A
#
# COMPACT_ATOMS: atom_id res chain seq x y z
N MET A 1 2.70 12.22 -10.11
CA MET A 1 1.78 11.10 -9.79
C MET A 1 1.05 11.32 -8.47
N ASP A 2 1.71 11.88 -7.45
CA ASP A 2 1.12 12.22 -6.17
C ASP A 2 -0.13 13.11 -6.27
N ALA A 3 -0.08 14.22 -7.02
CA ALA A 3 -1.22 15.11 -7.19
C ALA A 3 -2.42 14.43 -7.90
N ILE A 4 -2.16 13.44 -8.76
CA ILE A 4 -3.21 12.73 -9.51
C ILE A 4 -3.98 11.82 -8.55
N TYR A 5 -3.30 10.96 -7.80
CA TYR A 5 -3.97 10.05 -6.86
C TYR A 5 -4.55 10.77 -5.64
N GLN A 6 -3.90 11.84 -5.15
CA GLN A 6 -4.47 12.66 -4.07
C GLN A 6 -5.71 13.45 -4.53
N GLY A 7 -5.73 13.89 -5.79
CA GLY A 7 -6.84 14.64 -6.37
C GLY A 7 -7.95 13.78 -6.98
N ALA A 8 -7.71 12.49 -7.16
CA ALA A 8 -8.70 11.57 -7.73
C ALA A 8 -9.87 11.38 -6.76
N ASN A 9 -11.09 11.41 -7.29
CA ASN A 9 -12.29 11.18 -6.46
C ASN A 9 -12.37 9.73 -5.98
N PHE A 10 -11.91 8.78 -6.80
CA PHE A 10 -11.66 7.39 -6.43
C PHE A 10 -10.67 6.75 -7.41
N THR A 11 -9.95 5.73 -6.96
CA THR A 11 -9.13 4.85 -7.83
C THR A 11 -9.81 3.50 -7.97
N ILE A 12 -9.97 3.05 -9.22
CA ILE A 12 -10.53 1.73 -9.53
C ILE A 12 -9.39 0.73 -9.57
N VAL A 13 -9.57 -0.40 -8.89
CA VAL A 13 -8.57 -1.46 -8.79
C VAL A 13 -9.20 -2.80 -9.15
N THR A 14 -8.57 -3.54 -10.06
CA THR A 14 -8.87 -4.95 -10.31
C THR A 14 -8.05 -5.81 -9.36
N ALA A 15 -8.62 -6.25 -8.25
CA ALA A 15 -7.90 -7.01 -7.23
C ALA A 15 -7.46 -8.40 -7.76
N ASP A 16 -8.34 -9.06 -8.51
CA ASP A 16 -8.05 -10.38 -9.11
C ASP A 16 -7.42 -10.29 -10.51
N GLY A 17 -7.08 -9.08 -10.95
CA GLY A 17 -6.44 -8.86 -12.23
C GLY A 17 -4.94 -9.14 -12.17
N ASN A 18 -4.43 -9.96 -13.10
CA ASN A 18 -3.00 -10.20 -13.22
C ASN A 18 -2.24 -8.99 -13.81
N ASN A 19 -2.90 -8.18 -14.63
CA ASN A 19 -2.31 -7.03 -15.31
C ASN A 19 -3.33 -5.89 -15.51
N ALA A 20 -2.90 -4.79 -16.13
CA ALA A 20 -3.74 -3.62 -16.37
C ALA A 20 -4.85 -3.85 -17.42
N ASP A 21 -4.75 -4.92 -18.22
CA ASP A 21 -5.72 -5.28 -19.25
C ASP A 21 -6.82 -6.22 -18.70
N ALA A 22 -6.77 -6.53 -17.39
CA ALA A 22 -7.76 -7.36 -16.75
C ALA A 22 -9.15 -6.69 -16.77
N SER A 23 -10.18 -7.48 -17.08
CA SER A 23 -11.56 -7.03 -17.06
C SER A 23 -12.04 -6.71 -15.64
N LEU A 24 -12.92 -5.72 -15.52
CA LEU A 24 -13.63 -5.43 -14.27
C LEU A 24 -14.72 -6.49 -14.03
N LEU A 25 -14.44 -7.42 -13.12
CA LEU A 25 -15.37 -8.47 -12.72
C LEU A 25 -16.63 -7.85 -12.09
N GLY A 26 -17.81 -8.30 -12.51
CA GLY A 26 -19.10 -7.76 -12.09
C GLY A 26 -19.63 -6.62 -12.96
N VAL A 27 -18.84 -6.06 -13.89
CA VAL A 27 -19.30 -5.05 -14.86
C VAL A 27 -19.80 -5.70 -16.16
N VAL A 28 -19.11 -6.74 -16.61
CA VAL A 28 -19.50 -7.49 -17.81
C VAL A 28 -20.49 -8.59 -17.42
N PRO A 29 -21.58 -8.83 -18.17
CA PRO A 29 -22.50 -9.93 -17.89
C PRO A 29 -21.75 -11.27 -17.75
N VAL A 30 -22.06 -12.05 -16.70
CA VAL A 30 -21.45 -13.37 -16.43
C VAL A 30 -19.96 -13.32 -16.02
N SER A 31 -19.35 -12.14 -15.85
CA SER A 31 -17.95 -12.05 -15.38
C SER A 31 -17.75 -12.41 -13.91
N ARG A 32 -18.83 -12.50 -13.12
CA ARG A 32 -18.79 -12.87 -11.71
C ARG A 32 -19.93 -13.84 -11.39
N GLU A 33 -19.59 -15.04 -10.92
CA GLU A 33 -20.54 -15.93 -10.25
C GLU A 33 -20.50 -15.61 -8.74
N MET A 34 -21.30 -14.64 -8.31
CA MET A 34 -21.41 -14.34 -6.88
C MET A 34 -22.16 -15.48 -6.17
N MET A 35 -21.41 -16.35 -5.49
CA MET A 35 -21.95 -17.47 -4.72
C MET A 35 -22.10 -17.08 -3.26
N GLN A 36 -23.13 -16.30 -2.93
CA GLN A 36 -23.53 -16.10 -1.53
C GLN A 36 -24.43 -17.27 -1.11
N HIS A 37 -23.91 -18.12 -0.23
CA HIS A 37 -24.66 -19.23 0.33
C HIS A 37 -25.58 -18.73 1.44
N THR A 38 -26.84 -19.17 1.42
CA THR A 38 -27.82 -18.83 2.46
C THR A 38 -28.43 -20.08 3.08
N VAL A 39 -28.64 -20.04 4.40
CA VAL A 39 -29.32 -21.08 5.16
C VAL A 39 -30.58 -20.49 5.77
N ARG A 40 -31.71 -21.20 5.64
CA ARG A 40 -32.96 -20.82 6.32
C ARG A 40 -33.04 -21.51 7.67
N THR A 41 -33.25 -20.74 8.74
CA THR A 41 -33.49 -21.28 10.08
C THR A 41 -34.94 -21.76 10.22
N LEU A 42 -35.20 -22.59 11.23
CA LEU A 42 -36.56 -23.07 11.55
C LEU A 42 -37.53 -21.91 11.86
N ASP A 43 -37.01 -20.81 12.40
CA ASP A 43 -37.77 -19.61 12.73
C ASP A 43 -37.99 -18.67 11.51
N GLY A 44 -37.57 -19.09 10.31
CA GLY A 44 -37.77 -18.36 9.06
C GLY A 44 -36.72 -17.29 8.73
N CYS A 45 -35.66 -17.15 9.55
CA CYS A 45 -34.55 -16.23 9.25
C CYS A 45 -33.67 -16.79 8.13
N VAL A 46 -33.11 -15.91 7.29
CA VAL A 46 -32.14 -16.28 6.25
C VAL A 46 -30.77 -15.80 6.70
N LEU A 47 -29.84 -16.73 6.89
CA LEU A 47 -28.46 -16.46 7.29
C LEU A 47 -27.54 -16.62 6.07
N PRO A 48 -26.89 -15.55 5.58
CA PRO A 48 -25.86 -15.66 4.56
C PRO A 48 -24.50 -16.05 5.18
N ASN A 49 -23.62 -16.65 4.38
CA ASN A 49 -22.20 -16.71 4.72
C ASN A 49 -21.53 -15.34 4.50
N VAL A 50 -20.47 -15.08 5.26
CA VAL A 50 -19.61 -13.90 5.08
C VAL A 50 -18.71 -14.11 3.87
N LEU A 51 -18.60 -13.10 3.01
CA LEU A 51 -17.70 -13.13 1.86
C LEU A 51 -16.23 -12.91 2.27
N PRO A 52 -15.24 -13.28 1.42
CA PRO A 52 -13.82 -13.11 1.73
C PRO A 52 -13.47 -11.70 2.22
N ASP A 53 -12.68 -11.67 3.30
CA ASP A 53 -12.29 -10.42 3.95
C ASP A 53 -11.39 -9.55 3.07
N PHE A 54 -11.34 -8.25 3.38
CA PHE A 54 -10.50 -7.27 2.70
C PHE A 54 -9.03 -7.70 2.66
N GLY A 55 -8.51 -8.30 3.75
CA GLY A 55 -7.13 -8.78 3.81
C GLY A 55 -6.82 -9.80 2.71
N LEU A 56 -7.62 -10.87 2.64
CA LEU A 56 -7.43 -11.95 1.67
C LEU A 56 -7.66 -11.47 0.23
N THR A 57 -8.57 -10.51 0.04
CA THR A 57 -8.96 -10.05 -1.29
C THR A 57 -8.02 -8.98 -1.85
N VAL A 58 -7.63 -8.01 -1.02
CA VAL A 58 -6.87 -6.83 -1.45
C VAL A 58 -5.41 -6.92 -1.05
N ASN A 59 -5.10 -7.24 0.21
CA ASN A 59 -3.70 -7.21 0.67
C ASN A 59 -2.87 -8.31 0.00
N ASP A 60 -3.46 -9.49 -0.22
CA ASP A 60 -2.80 -10.63 -0.87
C ASP A 60 -2.86 -10.59 -2.40
N SER A 61 -3.58 -9.62 -2.97
CA SER A 61 -3.74 -9.45 -4.42
C SER A 61 -2.41 -9.23 -5.15
N HIS A 62 -2.35 -9.67 -6.41
CA HIS A 62 -1.21 -9.37 -7.27
C HIS A 62 -1.05 -7.85 -7.48
N TRP A 63 -2.17 -7.11 -7.56
CA TRP A 63 -2.13 -5.66 -7.63
C TRP A 63 -1.39 -5.04 -6.44
N ASN A 64 -1.69 -5.44 -5.20
CA ASN A 64 -1.05 -4.83 -4.02
C ASN A 64 0.41 -5.27 -3.82
N LYS A 65 0.84 -6.38 -4.44
CA LYS A 65 2.24 -6.82 -4.42
C LYS A 65 3.12 -6.07 -5.39
N ARG A 66 2.57 -5.38 -6.40
CA ARG A 66 3.37 -4.62 -7.38
C ARG A 66 3.92 -3.32 -6.76
N GLY A 67 5.17 -2.99 -7.05
CA GLY A 67 5.81 -1.75 -6.60
C GLY A 67 5.16 -0.52 -7.22
N TRP A 68 4.89 -0.55 -8.53
CA TRP A 68 4.26 0.55 -9.27
C TRP A 68 2.86 0.95 -8.76
N THR A 69 2.13 0.02 -8.15
CA THR A 69 0.78 0.27 -7.62
C THR A 69 0.82 0.84 -6.19
N TYR A 70 2.01 0.93 -5.56
CA TYR A 70 2.15 1.42 -4.19
C TYR A 70 1.60 2.82 -4.04
N GLN A 71 1.98 3.72 -4.95
CA GLN A 71 1.49 5.09 -4.96
C GLN A 71 -0.04 5.16 -5.12
N GLU A 72 -0.67 4.25 -5.86
CA GLU A 72 -2.13 4.17 -5.99
C GLU A 72 -2.77 3.79 -4.65
N ARG A 73 -2.23 2.77 -3.99
CA ARG A 73 -2.72 2.27 -2.70
C ARG A 73 -2.67 3.35 -1.63
N VAL A 74 -1.53 4.02 -1.49
CA VAL A 74 -1.25 4.89 -0.33
C VAL A 74 -1.60 6.35 -0.54
N LEU A 75 -1.75 6.82 -1.79
CA LEU A 75 -2.05 8.23 -2.07
C LEU A 75 -3.52 8.48 -2.38
N SER A 76 -4.25 7.48 -2.90
CA SER A 76 -5.67 7.63 -3.17
C SER A 76 -6.50 7.60 -1.89
N SER A 77 -7.32 8.64 -1.70
CA SER A 77 -8.20 8.77 -0.53
C SER A 77 -9.35 7.75 -0.53
N ARG A 78 -9.88 7.43 -1.71
CA ARG A 78 -10.96 6.48 -1.92
C ARG A 78 -10.58 5.48 -3.00
N LYS A 79 -10.85 4.19 -2.77
CA LYS A 79 -10.49 3.09 -3.67
C LYS A 79 -11.65 2.12 -3.79
N VAL A 80 -11.94 1.70 -5.01
CA VAL A 80 -12.96 0.68 -5.30
C VAL A 80 -12.23 -0.54 -5.84
N TYR A 81 -12.36 -1.66 -5.14
CA TYR A 81 -11.74 -2.91 -5.50
C TYR A 81 -12.78 -3.84 -6.13
N PHE A 82 -12.46 -4.31 -7.33
CA PHE A 82 -13.20 -5.30 -8.06
C PHE A 82 -12.54 -6.66 -7.83
N SER A 83 -13.23 -7.54 -7.11
CA SER A 83 -12.88 -8.95 -6.96
C SER A 83 -13.99 -9.84 -7.51
N SER A 84 -13.60 -11.06 -7.86
CA SER A 84 -14.43 -12.21 -8.17
C SER A 84 -15.41 -12.55 -7.05
N ALA A 85 -15.07 -12.25 -5.79
CA ALA A 85 -15.97 -12.51 -4.67
C ALA A 85 -16.96 -11.36 -4.44
N GLN A 86 -16.47 -10.12 -4.37
CA GLN A 86 -17.29 -8.96 -4.06
C GLN A 86 -16.66 -7.63 -4.49
N LEU A 87 -17.45 -6.55 -4.43
CA LEU A 87 -16.97 -5.19 -4.50
C LEU A 87 -16.62 -4.66 -3.10
N LEU A 88 -15.49 -3.99 -2.99
CA LEU A 88 -15.04 -3.35 -1.75
C LEU A 88 -14.79 -1.87 -2.00
N LEU A 89 -15.34 -1.00 -1.16
CA LEU A 89 -15.06 0.43 -1.17
C LEU A 89 -14.26 0.77 0.08
N GLU A 90 -13.03 1.26 -0.10
CA GLU A 90 -12.24 1.82 0.99
C GLU A 90 -12.28 3.35 0.89
N CYS A 91 -12.59 3.98 2.01
CA CYS A 91 -12.54 5.42 2.18
C CYS A 91 -11.89 5.78 3.52
N PRO A 92 -11.68 7.08 3.82
CA PRO A 92 -11.09 7.48 5.10
C PRO A 92 -11.89 7.03 6.34
N HIS A 93 -13.20 6.78 6.22
CA HIS A 93 -14.04 6.38 7.35
C HIS A 93 -14.04 4.86 7.59
N GLY A 94 -13.52 4.06 6.65
CA GLY A 94 -13.53 2.60 6.75
C GLY A 94 -13.63 1.91 5.40
N VAL A 95 -13.90 0.60 5.47
CA VAL A 95 -14.14 -0.25 4.31
C VAL A 95 -15.61 -0.67 4.32
N ASN A 96 -16.32 -0.41 3.23
CA ASN A 96 -17.64 -0.96 2.96
C ASN A 96 -17.49 -2.16 2.03
N ARG A 97 -18.24 -3.22 2.34
CA ARG A 97 -18.36 -4.41 1.53
C ARG A 97 -19.71 -4.47 0.85
N GLU A 98 -19.80 -5.27 -0.19
CA GLU A 98 -21.07 -5.52 -0.87
C GLU A 98 -22.06 -6.29 0.04
N ASP A 99 -21.56 -7.12 0.95
CA ASP A 99 -22.35 -7.86 1.93
C ASP A 99 -22.56 -7.13 3.27
N ASP A 100 -22.03 -5.91 3.42
CA ASP A 100 -22.25 -5.10 4.61
C ASP A 100 -23.66 -4.50 4.63
N LEU A 101 -24.33 -4.64 5.77
CA LEU A 101 -25.64 -4.01 6.02
C LEU A 101 -25.53 -2.59 6.59
N LEU A 102 -24.32 -2.15 6.92
CA LEU A 102 -24.03 -0.88 7.58
C LEU A 102 -23.01 -0.09 6.77
N ASP A 103 -23.26 1.21 6.57
CA ASP A 103 -22.32 2.11 5.92
C ASP A 103 -21.21 2.51 6.90
N CYS A 104 -19.94 2.52 6.46
CA CYS A 104 -18.83 3.08 7.25
C CYS A 104 -19.07 4.54 7.66
N HIS A 105 -19.94 5.27 6.96
CA HIS A 105 -20.34 6.63 7.33
C HIS A 105 -21.29 6.69 8.53
N ASP A 106 -22.08 5.62 8.77
CA ASP A 106 -23.01 5.51 9.90
C ASP A 106 -22.34 4.91 11.15
N GLN A 107 -21.21 4.22 10.96
CA GLN A 107 -20.35 3.76 12.04
C GLN A 107 -19.56 4.96 12.61
N GLY A 108 -20.20 5.67 13.55
CA GLY A 108 -19.68 6.89 14.17
C GLY A 108 -18.16 6.89 14.34
N LYS A 109 -17.49 7.71 13.52
CA LYS A 109 -16.03 7.92 13.49
C LYS A 109 -15.25 6.62 13.75
N GLY A 110 -15.38 5.65 12.84
CA GLY A 110 -14.23 4.81 12.50
C GLY A 110 -13.09 5.77 12.15
N SER A 111 -12.14 5.94 13.08
CA SER A 111 -11.00 6.80 12.83
C SER A 111 -10.43 6.38 11.48
N ALA A 112 -10.20 7.35 10.61
CA ALA A 112 -9.10 7.30 9.68
C ALA A 112 -7.82 7.17 10.52
N SER A 113 -7.62 6.02 11.18
CA SER A 113 -6.30 5.66 11.61
C SER A 113 -5.57 5.56 10.29
N VAL A 114 -4.61 6.47 10.09
CA VAL A 114 -3.35 6.04 9.54
C VAL A 114 -3.09 4.71 10.21
N ASN A 115 -3.37 3.62 9.49
CA ASN A 115 -3.05 2.30 9.94
C ASN A 115 -1.52 2.36 10.01
N LEU A 116 -1.05 2.61 11.23
CA LEU A 116 0.25 2.26 11.75
C LEU A 116 0.06 0.97 12.59
N PRO A 117 -0.56 -0.13 12.10
CA PRO A 117 -0.67 -1.33 12.92
C PRO A 117 0.69 -2.07 12.92
N GLN A 118 1.66 -1.61 12.11
CA GLN A 118 2.91 -2.31 11.86
C GLN A 118 4.03 -2.01 12.85
N LEU A 119 3.89 -0.98 13.72
CA LEU A 119 4.96 -0.64 14.66
C LEU A 119 4.77 -1.19 16.08
N GLY A 120 3.60 -1.76 16.42
CA GLY A 120 3.40 -2.38 17.74
C GLY A 120 3.63 -1.46 18.96
N LEU A 121 3.58 -0.14 18.77
CA LEU A 121 3.91 0.84 19.82
C LEU A 121 2.68 1.21 20.67
N ASP A 122 2.82 1.05 21.99
CA ASP A 122 1.83 1.41 23.01
C ASP A 122 1.64 2.94 23.08
N MET A 123 0.51 3.41 23.62
CA MET A 123 0.17 4.84 23.69
C MET A 123 1.22 5.69 24.42
N GLY A 124 1.90 5.12 25.42
CA GLY A 124 3.00 5.77 26.15
C GLY A 124 4.24 6.01 25.28
N ASP A 125 4.58 5.05 24.42
CA ASP A 125 5.73 5.16 23.50
C ASP A 125 5.49 6.23 22.45
N ARG A 126 4.26 6.36 21.95
CA ARG A 126 3.88 7.38 20.96
C ARG A 126 4.16 8.80 21.48
N TYR A 127 3.88 9.08 22.75
CA TYR A 127 4.06 10.41 23.32
C TYR A 127 5.54 10.79 23.51
N GLN A 128 6.40 9.83 23.91
CA GLN A 128 7.84 10.07 24.05
C GLN A 128 8.56 10.15 22.68
N ILE A 129 8.12 9.35 21.71
CA ILE A 129 8.65 9.34 20.35
C ILE A 129 8.25 10.63 19.60
N MET A 130 7.06 11.16 19.86
CA MET A 130 6.58 12.43 19.29
C MET A 130 7.38 13.64 19.80
N GLN A 131 7.86 13.60 21.05
CA GLN A 131 8.70 14.66 21.62
C GLN A 131 10.16 14.64 21.13
N SER A 132 10.66 13.52 20.61
CA SER A 132 12.08 13.33 20.26
C SER A 132 12.40 13.46 18.77
N GLY A 133 11.41 13.70 17.90
CA GLY A 133 11.60 13.70 16.44
C GLY A 133 11.89 12.33 15.82
N ARG A 134 12.03 11.28 16.65
CA ARG A 134 12.25 9.88 16.24
C ARG A 134 11.04 9.27 15.54
N LEU A 135 9.85 9.84 15.73
CA LEU A 135 8.63 9.36 15.09
C LEU A 135 8.74 9.38 13.56
N ASN A 136 9.38 10.41 13.00
CA ASN A 136 9.48 10.55 11.55
C ASN A 136 10.38 9.48 10.94
N LEU A 137 11.45 9.09 11.65
CA LEU A 137 12.32 8.00 11.22
C LEU A 137 11.61 6.65 11.27
N LEU A 138 10.89 6.37 12.37
CA LEU A 138 10.14 5.14 12.56
C LEU A 138 9.00 4.97 11.55
N ILE A 139 8.25 6.04 11.27
CA ILE A 139 7.21 6.06 10.23
C ILE A 139 7.84 5.78 8.86
N TYR A 140 8.97 6.43 8.59
CA TYR A 140 9.66 6.32 7.32
C TYR A 140 10.25 4.93 7.10
N GLU A 141 10.86 4.34 8.12
CA GLU A 141 11.35 2.96 8.11
C GLU A 141 10.22 1.97 7.79
N GLY A 142 9.06 2.09 8.46
CA GLY A 142 7.91 1.24 8.18
C GLY A 142 7.42 1.34 6.73
N ILE A 143 7.38 2.56 6.18
CA ILE A 143 6.99 2.82 4.78
C ILE A 143 7.98 2.20 3.81
N VAL A 144 9.28 2.39 4.04
CA VAL A 144 10.31 1.81 3.18
C VAL A 144 10.28 0.30 3.27
N HIS A 145 10.15 -0.26 4.47
CA HIS A 145 10.03 -1.71 4.66
C HIS A 145 8.83 -2.28 3.88
N GLU A 146 7.64 -1.70 4.03
CA GLU A 146 6.44 -2.13 3.28
C GLU A 146 6.64 -2.05 1.75
N TYR A 147 7.27 -0.97 1.28
CA TYR A 147 7.53 -0.78 -0.15
C TYR A 147 8.59 -1.74 -0.70
N SER A 148 9.64 -2.01 0.07
CA SER A 148 10.78 -2.87 -0.32
C SER A 148 10.36 -4.32 -0.54
N MET A 149 9.32 -4.77 0.16
CA MET A 149 8.71 -6.10 0.01
C MET A 149 7.95 -6.29 -1.30
N ARG A 150 7.74 -5.23 -2.10
CA ARG A 150 6.93 -5.28 -3.32
C ARG A 150 7.74 -5.69 -4.55
N ASP A 151 7.05 -6.33 -5.48
CA ASP A 151 7.59 -6.83 -6.73
C ASP A 151 7.64 -5.75 -7.81
N LEU A 152 8.80 -5.59 -8.43
CA LEU A 152 8.98 -4.77 -9.62
C LEU A 152 9.46 -5.64 -10.78
N THR A 153 8.80 -5.48 -11.92
CA THR A 153 9.23 -6.11 -13.18
C THR A 153 10.63 -5.63 -13.56
N TYR A 154 10.90 -4.33 -13.36
CA TYR A 154 12.21 -3.72 -13.57
C TYR A 154 12.68 -3.06 -12.29
N GLU A 155 13.79 -3.58 -11.78
CA GLU A 155 14.36 -3.13 -10.51
C GLU A 155 14.87 -1.69 -10.57
N GLU A 156 15.27 -1.22 -11.75
CA GLU A 156 15.71 0.16 -12.03
C GLU A 156 14.60 1.21 -11.88
N ASP A 157 13.34 0.78 -11.81
CA ASP A 157 12.17 1.64 -11.60
C ASP A 157 11.87 1.88 -10.10
N PHE A 158 12.67 1.32 -9.18
CA PHE A 158 12.36 1.33 -7.76
C PHE A 158 12.13 2.72 -7.18
N LEU A 159 13.01 3.69 -7.46
CA LEU A 159 12.80 5.06 -7.00
C LEU A 159 11.69 5.79 -7.76
N ASP A 160 11.50 5.48 -9.04
CA ASP A 160 10.45 6.13 -9.86
C ASP A 160 9.05 5.75 -9.34
N ALA A 161 8.85 4.47 -9.03
CA ALA A 161 7.61 3.98 -8.44
C ALA A 161 7.39 4.47 -6.99
N PHE A 162 8.45 4.89 -6.29
CA PHE A 162 8.35 5.48 -4.94
C PHE A 162 8.20 7.01 -4.96
N GLN A 163 8.52 7.67 -6.08
CA GLN A 163 8.67 9.13 -6.17
C GLN A 163 7.44 9.89 -5.69
N GLY A 164 6.24 9.41 -6.04
CA GLY A 164 4.98 10.02 -5.61
C GLY A 164 4.85 10.00 -4.08
N ARG A 165 5.14 8.87 -3.43
CA ARG A 165 5.12 8.76 -1.98
C ARG A 165 6.22 9.62 -1.35
N ALA A 166 7.44 9.58 -1.90
CA ALA A 166 8.57 10.39 -1.44
C ALA A 166 8.23 11.89 -1.41
N ALA A 167 7.58 12.41 -2.45
CA ALA A 167 7.16 13.82 -2.51
C ALA A 167 6.22 14.21 -1.34
N VAL A 168 5.32 13.32 -0.95
CA VAL A 168 4.43 13.52 0.20
C VAL A 168 5.20 13.47 1.51
N LEU A 169 6.08 12.49 1.70
CA LEU A 169 6.90 12.39 2.92
C LEU A 169 7.79 13.61 3.11
N LYS A 170 8.39 14.11 2.02
CA LYS A 170 9.15 15.36 2.01
C LYS A 170 8.34 16.53 2.60
N ARG A 171 7.10 16.69 2.17
CA ARG A 171 6.22 17.78 2.60
C ARG A 171 5.72 17.59 4.02
N GLU A 172 5.19 16.41 4.34
CA GLU A 172 4.45 16.15 5.58
C GLU A 172 5.37 15.79 6.77
N LEU A 173 6.42 15.01 6.54
CA LEU A 173 7.29 14.49 7.62
C LEU A 173 8.62 15.23 7.73
N PHE A 174 9.18 15.69 6.61
CA PHE A 174 10.56 16.21 6.59
C PHE A 174 10.67 17.72 6.37
N ARG A 175 9.59 18.47 6.57
CA ARG A 175 9.57 19.94 6.47
C ARG A 175 10.21 20.46 5.17
N ASN A 176 9.90 19.80 4.05
CA ASN A 176 10.45 20.07 2.73
C ASN A 176 11.95 19.78 2.54
N SER A 177 12.56 18.97 3.41
CA SER A 177 13.94 18.49 3.21
C SER A 177 14.09 17.79 1.84
N PRO A 178 15.15 18.08 1.06
CA PRO A 178 15.42 17.34 -0.16
C PRO A 178 15.51 15.84 0.09
N ILE A 179 15.06 15.03 -0.86
CA ILE A 179 15.23 13.58 -0.84
C ILE A 179 16.32 13.24 -1.86
N LEU A 180 17.38 12.60 -1.40
CA LEU A 180 18.49 12.10 -2.20
C LEU A 180 18.37 10.59 -2.29
N ASP A 181 18.16 10.07 -3.50
CA ASP A 181 18.12 8.62 -3.79
C ASP A 181 17.25 7.82 -2.82
N GLY A 182 16.07 8.35 -2.50
CA GLY A 182 15.12 7.76 -1.56
C GLY A 182 15.17 8.38 -0.16
N VAL A 183 16.34 8.74 0.37
CA VAL A 183 16.55 9.21 1.76
C VAL A 183 16.41 10.74 1.88
N PRO A 184 15.62 11.26 2.84
CA PRO A 184 15.61 12.69 3.18
C PRO A 184 16.95 13.16 3.76
N VAL A 185 17.48 14.30 3.28
CA VAL A 185 18.75 14.87 3.73
C VAL A 185 18.76 15.16 5.24
N SER A 186 17.60 15.54 5.80
CA SER A 186 17.43 15.80 7.23
C SER A 186 17.63 14.56 8.11
N MET A 187 17.65 13.35 7.53
CA MET A 187 17.90 12.10 8.23
C MET A 187 19.05 11.31 7.62
N LEU A 188 19.91 11.95 6.81
CA LEU A 188 20.96 11.25 6.09
C LEU A 188 21.93 10.55 7.05
N ASP A 189 22.18 11.15 8.22
CA ASP A 189 22.93 10.56 9.32
C ASP A 189 22.37 9.20 9.78
N ALA A 190 21.05 9.08 9.87
CA ALA A 190 20.37 7.83 10.18
C ALA A 190 20.27 6.91 8.96
N GLY A 191 20.02 7.44 7.76
CA GLY A 191 19.86 6.64 6.54
C GLY A 191 21.14 5.93 6.11
N VAL A 192 22.32 6.53 6.33
CA VAL A 192 23.61 5.92 5.96
C VAL A 192 23.95 4.71 6.84
N ILE A 193 23.37 4.61 8.05
CA ILE A 193 23.59 3.47 8.96
C ILE A 193 22.52 2.38 8.85
N TRP A 194 21.59 2.49 7.90
CA TRP A 194 20.53 1.52 7.70
C TRP A 194 21.07 0.14 7.40
N ARG A 195 20.40 -0.85 7.97
CA ARG A 195 20.69 -2.25 7.75
C ARG A 195 19.46 -2.93 7.20
N PRO A 196 19.64 -3.82 6.22
CA PRO A 196 18.55 -4.65 5.75
C PRO A 196 18.08 -5.56 6.89
N SER A 197 16.77 -5.82 6.97
CA SER A 197 16.25 -6.77 7.96
C SER A 197 16.52 -8.23 7.58
N GLN A 198 16.96 -8.51 6.34
CA GLN A 198 17.40 -9.83 5.85
C GLN A 198 18.62 -9.73 4.92
N GLY A 199 19.07 -10.85 4.34
CA GLY A 199 20.19 -10.86 3.41
C GLY A 199 19.92 -10.05 2.13
N LEU A 200 20.84 -9.17 1.76
CA LEU A 200 20.75 -8.38 0.53
C LEU A 200 21.18 -9.22 -0.68
N GLN A 201 20.34 -9.23 -1.71
CA GLN A 201 20.77 -9.55 -3.06
C GLN A 201 20.86 -8.26 -3.86
N ARG A 202 21.98 -8.06 -4.57
CA ARG A 202 22.13 -6.91 -5.46
C ARG A 202 21.14 -7.06 -6.61
N ARG A 203 20.39 -6.00 -6.87
CA ARG A 203 19.47 -5.92 -8.01
C ARG A 203 20.21 -5.98 -9.35
N HIS A 204 19.65 -6.71 -10.31
CA HIS A 204 20.22 -6.96 -11.63
C HIS A 204 19.64 -6.00 -12.68
N ARG A 205 20.54 -5.34 -13.41
CA ARG A 205 20.17 -4.47 -14.53
C ARG A 205 19.81 -5.27 -15.77
N ARG A 206 18.91 -4.72 -16.58
CA ARG A 206 18.80 -5.10 -17.99
C ARG A 206 20.11 -4.77 -18.70
N THR A 207 20.70 -5.77 -19.34
CA THR A 207 22.00 -5.66 -20.03
C THR A 207 21.96 -4.78 -21.30
N ASN A 208 20.80 -4.28 -21.72
CA ASN A 208 20.59 -3.74 -23.07
C ASN A 208 20.13 -2.27 -23.16
N THR A 209 20.13 -1.47 -22.09
CA THR A 209 19.75 -0.05 -22.19
C THR A 209 20.97 0.85 -22.44
N HIS A 210 20.97 1.51 -23.60
CA HIS A 210 21.95 2.51 -24.05
C HIS A 210 22.01 3.78 -23.17
N GLU A 211 21.07 3.95 -22.24
CA GLU A 211 21.03 5.07 -21.30
C GLU A 211 21.70 4.64 -20.00
N GLN A 212 22.87 5.19 -19.66
CA GLN A 212 23.49 4.99 -18.35
C GLN A 212 22.68 5.70 -17.27
N LYS A 213 21.57 5.11 -16.81
CA LYS A 213 20.94 5.52 -15.55
C LYS A 213 21.92 5.18 -14.42
N GLN A 214 22.38 6.19 -13.67
CA GLN A 214 23.36 6.02 -12.60
C GLN A 214 22.78 5.10 -11.52
N TRP A 215 23.56 4.11 -11.05
CA TRP A 215 23.16 3.27 -9.93
C TRP A 215 22.95 4.16 -8.71
N PHE A 216 21.90 3.89 -7.93
CA PHE A 216 21.71 4.58 -6.66
C PHE A 216 22.92 4.30 -5.76
N PRO A 217 23.32 5.25 -4.90
CA PRO A 217 24.49 5.05 -4.06
C PRO A 217 24.33 3.85 -3.14
N SER A 218 25.40 3.14 -2.79
CA SER A 218 25.31 1.89 -2.01
C SER A 218 24.67 2.02 -0.61
N TRP A 219 24.48 3.24 -0.11
CA TRP A 219 23.77 3.50 1.13
C TRP A 219 22.24 3.56 0.93
N SER A 220 21.74 3.81 -0.28
CA SER A 220 20.32 3.62 -0.61
C SER A 220 19.97 2.13 -0.81
N ASP A 221 20.96 1.24 -0.94
CA ASP A 221 20.74 -0.22 -1.01
C ASP A 221 20.07 -0.76 0.27
N GLY A 222 20.11 -0.03 1.39
CA GLY A 222 19.37 -0.36 2.61
C GLY A 222 17.84 -0.26 2.46
N MET A 223 17.36 0.54 1.50
CA MET A 223 15.96 0.52 1.04
C MET A 223 15.70 -0.57 0.00
N ASP A 224 16.75 -1.18 -0.53
CA ASP A 224 16.69 -1.96 -1.76
C ASP A 224 16.63 -3.47 -1.52
N GLY A 225 16.70 -3.89 -0.25
CA GLY A 225 16.74 -5.29 0.14
C GLY A 225 15.51 -6.07 -0.29
N ARG A 226 15.69 -6.94 -1.29
CA ARG A 226 14.72 -8.01 -1.58
C ARG A 226 14.84 -9.12 -0.54
N TYR A 227 13.69 -9.52 -0.05
CA TYR A 227 13.51 -10.59 0.91
C TYR A 227 13.23 -11.88 0.14
N SER A 228 14.20 -12.78 0.06
CA SER A 228 13.97 -14.14 -0.41
C SER A 228 13.51 -15.00 0.77
N LEU A 229 12.31 -15.55 0.69
CA LEU A 229 11.77 -16.54 1.63
C LEU A 229 12.69 -17.75 1.80
#